data_AF-A0A521PXF1-F1
#
_entry.id   AF-A0A521PXF1-F1
#
_cell.length_a   1.000
_cell.length_b   1.000
_cell.length_c   1.000
_cell.angle_alpha   90.00
_cell.angle_beta   90.00
_cell.angle_gamma   90.00
#
_symmetry.space_group_name_H-M   'P 1'
#
loop_
_entity.id
_entity.type
_entity.pdbx_description
1 polymer ?
#
loop_
_entity_poly.entity_id
_entity_poly.type
_entity_poly.pdbx_seq_one_letter_code
_entity_poly.pdbx_strand_id
1 'polypeptide(L)'
;MKALLGDYPVTKLFKEESSLEFADVRVPNTAFKRVVRDLEFDVAELAIVTFLLAKAHGKPLRLLPAVVTARFQHALLMHNTARGALLPEQLAGKRVGLRSYSVTTAAWIRGILADDHGVDLERVRWVSFEEPHVAEFRDPPNVERAPAGKEMAAMLLAGELDAAILGEL
;
A
#
# COMPACT_ATOMS: atom_id res chain seq x y z
N MET A 1 -20.91 13.33 -13.03
CA MET A 1 -20.01 13.27 -11.85
C MET A 1 -19.19 12.00 -11.99
N LYS A 2 -17.88 12.14 -12.17
CA LYS A 2 -16.96 11.03 -12.47
C LYS A 2 -16.56 10.32 -11.18
N ALA A 3 -16.67 8.99 -11.19
CA ALA A 3 -16.42 8.16 -10.02
C ALA A 3 -15.35 7.10 -10.26
N LEU A 4 -14.55 6.81 -9.23
CA LEU A 4 -13.66 5.65 -9.16
C LEU A 4 -14.15 4.72 -8.05
N LEU A 5 -14.56 3.50 -8.39
CA LEU A 5 -15.04 2.53 -7.40
C LEU A 5 -14.85 1.10 -7.91
N GLY A 6 -14.27 0.24 -7.07
CA GLY A 6 -14.07 -1.17 -7.38
C GLY A 6 -15.37 -1.96 -7.49
N ASP A 7 -15.27 -3.12 -8.16
CA ASP A 7 -16.35 -4.09 -8.28
C ASP A 7 -16.29 -5.09 -7.13
N TYR A 8 -17.06 -4.80 -6.07
CA TYR A 8 -17.22 -5.63 -4.89
C TYR A 8 -18.69 -6.01 -4.73
N PRO A 9 -19.01 -7.11 -4.03
CA PRO A 9 -20.40 -7.45 -3.71
C PRO A 9 -21.15 -6.28 -3.05
N VAL A 10 -20.48 -5.51 -2.20
CA VAL A 10 -21.05 -4.36 -1.49
C VAL A 10 -21.24 -3.11 -2.36
N THR A 11 -20.48 -2.96 -3.46
CA THR A 11 -20.56 -1.78 -4.33
C THR A 11 -21.48 -1.98 -5.53
N LYS A 12 -21.80 -3.23 -5.89
CA LYS A 12 -22.58 -3.55 -7.09
C LYS A 12 -23.91 -2.80 -7.19
N LEU A 13 -24.76 -2.90 -6.16
CA LEU A 13 -26.07 -2.23 -6.15
C LEU A 13 -25.92 -0.71 -6.27
N PHE A 14 -24.96 -0.13 -5.54
CA PHE A 14 -24.68 1.30 -5.63
C PHE A 14 -24.27 1.73 -7.04
N LYS A 15 -23.44 0.94 -7.72
CA LYS A 15 -23.03 1.23 -9.10
C LYS A 15 -24.20 1.14 -10.08
N GLU A 16 -25.08 0.15 -9.91
CA GLU A 16 -26.26 -0.06 -10.77
C GLU A 16 -27.36 1.00 -10.57
N GLU A 17 -27.58 1.45 -9.34
CA GLU A 17 -28.65 2.39 -9.01
C GLU A 17 -28.23 3.87 -9.04
N SER A 18 -26.92 4.15 -9.02
CA SER A 18 -26.42 5.54 -9.08
C SER A 18 -26.39 6.10 -10.50
N SER A 19 -26.52 7.42 -10.64
CA SER A 19 -26.32 8.14 -11.89
C SER A 19 -24.85 8.56 -12.12
N LEU A 20 -23.88 7.91 -11.47
CA LEU A 20 -22.46 8.26 -11.56
C LEU A 20 -21.79 7.63 -12.78
N GLU A 21 -20.80 8.33 -13.33
CA GLU A 21 -19.98 7.82 -14.42
C GLU A 21 -18.74 7.11 -13.84
N PHE A 22 -18.79 5.79 -13.73
CA PHE A 22 -17.68 5.00 -13.20
C PHE A 22 -16.57 4.83 -14.24
N ALA A 23 -15.33 5.13 -13.84
CA ALA A 23 -14.19 4.90 -14.69
C ALA A 23 -13.91 3.40 -14.88
N ASP A 24 -13.53 3.04 -16.11
CA ASP A 24 -13.10 1.70 -16.48
C ASP A 24 -11.67 1.43 -15.96
N VAL A 25 -11.58 1.16 -14.65
CA VAL A 25 -10.35 0.84 -13.95
C VAL A 25 -10.53 -0.48 -13.22
N ARG A 26 -9.95 -1.54 -13.78
CA ARG A 26 -10.06 -2.91 -13.23
C ARG A 26 -9.62 -3.03 -11.76
N VAL A 27 -8.59 -2.29 -11.36
CA VAL A 27 -8.07 -2.30 -9.99
C VAL A 27 -7.96 -0.86 -9.48
N PRO A 28 -8.86 -0.39 -8.61
CA PRO A 28 -8.93 1.02 -8.22
C PRO A 28 -7.63 1.63 -7.71
N ASN A 29 -6.83 0.83 -6.99
CA ASN A 29 -5.56 1.29 -6.43
C ASN A 29 -4.55 1.80 -7.48
N THR A 30 -4.66 1.34 -8.73
CA THR A 30 -3.82 1.80 -9.85
C THR A 30 -4.11 3.25 -10.24
N ALA A 31 -5.31 3.76 -9.91
CA ALA A 31 -5.73 5.13 -10.19
C ALA A 31 -5.58 6.08 -8.98
N PHE A 32 -5.10 5.62 -7.82
CA PHE A 32 -5.02 6.47 -6.62
C PHE A 32 -4.12 7.69 -6.79
N LYS A 33 -3.07 7.62 -7.62
CA LYS A 33 -2.26 8.80 -7.99
C LYS A 33 -3.13 9.86 -8.68
N ARG A 34 -3.98 9.47 -9.64
CA ARG A 34 -4.92 10.36 -10.35
C ARG A 34 -5.95 10.99 -9.40
N VAL A 35 -6.37 10.25 -8.37
CA VAL A 35 -7.27 10.77 -7.32
C VAL A 35 -6.61 11.90 -6.52
N VAL A 36 -5.38 11.69 -6.03
CA VAL A 36 -4.77 12.62 -5.05
C VAL A 36 -3.81 13.66 -5.64
N ARG A 37 -3.29 13.41 -6.85
CA ARG A 37 -2.39 14.33 -7.56
C ARG A 37 -3.18 15.23 -8.50
N ASP A 38 -4.08 14.63 -9.28
CA ASP A 38 -4.74 15.31 -10.40
C ASP A 38 -6.21 15.69 -10.07
N LEU A 39 -6.74 15.20 -8.95
CA LEU A 39 -8.14 15.38 -8.53
C LEU A 39 -9.13 14.98 -9.65
N GLU A 40 -8.80 13.93 -10.39
CA GLU A 40 -9.53 13.56 -11.62
C GLU A 40 -10.99 13.12 -11.35
N PHE A 41 -11.29 12.68 -10.13
CA PHE A 41 -12.59 12.09 -9.78
C PHE A 41 -13.30 12.93 -8.74
N ASP A 42 -14.61 13.12 -8.92
CA ASP A 42 -15.47 13.79 -7.97
C ASP A 42 -15.75 12.91 -6.73
N VAL A 43 -15.83 11.59 -6.97
CA VAL A 43 -16.00 10.56 -5.92
C VAL A 43 -15.00 9.43 -6.19
N ALA A 44 -14.23 9.04 -5.19
CA ALA A 44 -13.27 7.96 -5.36
C ALA A 44 -13.18 7.07 -4.12
N GLU A 45 -13.17 5.76 -4.35
CA GLU A 45 -12.54 4.83 -3.44
C GLU A 45 -11.05 5.20 -3.29
N LEU A 46 -10.56 5.18 -2.05
CA LEU A 46 -9.18 5.49 -1.76
C LEU A 46 -8.70 4.70 -0.54
N ALA A 47 -7.47 4.19 -0.59
CA ALA A 47 -6.87 3.56 0.57
C ALA A 47 -6.68 4.56 1.72
N ILE A 48 -7.04 4.17 2.95
CA ILE A 48 -7.13 5.08 4.10
C ILE A 48 -5.82 5.83 4.39
N VAL A 49 -4.65 5.18 4.29
CA VAL A 49 -3.36 5.86 4.52
C VAL A 49 -3.07 6.88 3.41
N THR A 50 -3.46 6.58 2.17
CA THR A 50 -3.37 7.55 1.07
C THR A 50 -4.24 8.78 1.34
N PHE A 51 -5.49 8.58 1.82
CA PHE A 51 -6.37 9.68 2.21
C PHE A 51 -5.76 10.53 3.33
N LEU A 52 -5.28 9.90 4.41
CA LEU A 52 -4.71 10.61 5.56
C LEU A 52 -3.49 11.45 5.17
N LEU A 53 -2.60 10.91 4.34
CA LEU A 53 -1.45 11.65 3.83
C LEU A 53 -1.87 12.81 2.91
N ALA A 54 -2.79 12.57 1.99
CA ALA A 54 -3.31 13.62 1.12
C ALA A 54 -3.96 14.74 1.95
N LYS A 55 -4.71 14.38 2.99
CA LYS A 55 -5.33 15.32 3.93
C LYS A 55 -4.30 16.12 4.72
N ALA A 56 -3.25 15.48 5.21
CA ALA A 56 -2.14 16.14 5.91
C ALA A 56 -1.40 17.15 5.00
N HIS A 57 -1.34 16.88 3.70
CA HIS A 57 -0.80 17.81 2.69
C HIS A 57 -1.84 18.77 2.09
N GLY A 58 -3.00 18.93 2.73
CA GLY A 58 -3.98 19.96 2.36
C GLY A 58 -4.76 19.67 1.07
N LYS A 59 -4.74 18.42 0.55
CA LYS A 59 -5.60 18.07 -0.59
C LYS A 59 -7.07 18.26 -0.20
N PRO A 60 -7.92 18.79 -1.10
CA PRO A 60 -9.30 19.18 -0.80
C PRO A 60 -10.27 17.99 -0.74
N LEU A 61 -9.84 16.88 -0.14
CA LEU A 61 -10.62 15.66 -0.03
C LEU A 61 -11.51 15.68 1.23
N ARG A 62 -12.68 15.06 1.10
CA ARG A 62 -13.62 14.76 2.19
C ARG A 62 -13.80 13.25 2.27
N LEU A 63 -13.65 12.69 3.47
CA LEU A 63 -13.88 11.27 3.69
C LEU A 63 -15.36 11.02 3.94
N LEU A 64 -15.93 10.04 3.24
CA LEU A 64 -17.24 9.50 3.54
C LEU A 64 -17.07 8.28 4.47
N PRO A 65 -17.96 8.06 5.45
CA PRO A 65 -17.87 6.93 6.39
C PRO A 65 -18.37 5.62 5.73
N ALA A 66 -17.89 5.31 4.53
CA ALA A 66 -18.27 4.13 3.75
C ALA A 66 -17.02 3.31 3.43
N VAL A 67 -16.87 2.17 4.10
CA VAL A 67 -15.78 1.23 3.85
C VAL A 67 -16.25 0.20 2.83
N VAL A 68 -15.54 0.10 1.71
CA VAL A 68 -15.89 -0.84 0.63
C VAL A 68 -15.00 -2.08 0.59
N THR A 69 -13.83 -2.03 1.25
CA THR A 69 -12.91 -3.15 1.38
C THR A 69 -12.12 -3.06 2.69
N ALA A 70 -11.96 -4.19 3.37
CA ALA A 70 -11.14 -4.34 4.56
C ALA A 70 -10.62 -5.78 4.65
N ARG A 71 -9.37 -5.94 5.09
CA ARG A 71 -8.76 -7.26 5.32
C ARG A 71 -7.67 -7.18 6.39
N PHE A 72 -7.36 -8.31 6.99
CA PHE A 72 -6.17 -8.44 7.84
C PHE A 72 -4.89 -8.38 6.99
N GLN A 73 -3.83 -7.80 7.55
CA GLN A 73 -2.59 -7.56 6.80
C GLN A 73 -1.50 -8.59 7.11
N HIS A 74 -1.59 -9.32 8.23
CA HIS A 74 -0.56 -10.26 8.71
C HIS A 74 -0.02 -11.22 7.65
N ALA A 75 -0.91 -11.81 6.84
CA ALA A 75 -0.54 -12.78 5.82
C ALA A 75 0.25 -12.20 4.63
N LEU A 76 0.39 -10.87 4.56
CA LEU A 76 1.03 -10.19 3.44
C LEU A 76 2.53 -9.94 3.67
N LEU A 77 3.04 -10.15 4.89
CA LEU A 77 4.47 -10.18 5.15
C LEU A 77 5.00 -11.60 4.96
N MET A 78 5.81 -11.80 3.93
CA MET A 78 6.29 -13.11 3.51
C MET A 78 7.81 -13.17 3.53
N HIS A 79 8.36 -14.36 3.79
CA HIS A 79 9.78 -14.65 3.65
C HIS A 79 10.00 -15.93 2.83
N ASN A 80 11.20 -16.12 2.31
CA ASN A 80 11.55 -17.36 1.59
C ASN A 80 11.91 -18.47 2.60
N THR A 81 11.06 -19.49 2.74
CA THR A 81 11.26 -20.60 3.69
C THR A 81 12.46 -21.48 3.36
N ALA A 82 12.90 -21.52 2.09
CA ALA A 82 14.12 -22.23 1.70
C ALA A 82 15.40 -21.59 2.29
N ARG A 83 15.29 -20.37 2.83
CA ARG A 83 16.39 -19.64 3.48
C ARG A 83 16.32 -19.68 5.01
N GLY A 84 15.51 -20.58 5.56
CA GLY A 84 15.30 -20.74 6.99
C GLY A 84 14.14 -19.91 7.53
N ALA A 85 13.83 -20.12 8.80
CA ALA A 85 12.81 -19.37 9.51
C ALA A 85 13.26 -17.92 9.73
N LEU A 86 12.33 -16.98 9.58
CA LEU A 86 12.53 -15.58 9.90
C LEU A 86 11.43 -15.13 10.85
N LEU A 87 11.82 -14.78 12.07
CA LEU A 87 10.92 -14.25 13.09
C LEU A 87 10.85 -12.72 12.97
N PRO A 88 9.71 -12.09 13.32
CA PRO A 88 9.53 -10.63 13.23
C PRO A 88 10.65 -9.82 13.90
N GLU A 89 11.11 -10.25 15.08
CA GLU A 89 12.12 -9.56 15.89
C GLU A 89 13.49 -9.52 15.19
N GLN A 90 13.70 -10.42 14.24
CA GLN A 90 14.94 -10.52 13.46
C GLN A 90 14.98 -9.58 12.26
N LEU A 91 13.91 -8.81 11.98
CA LEU A 91 13.84 -7.90 10.84
C LEU A 91 14.70 -6.64 11.03
N ALA A 92 15.07 -6.28 12.25
CA ALA A 92 16.00 -5.19 12.49
C ALA A 92 17.36 -5.46 11.80
N GLY A 93 17.77 -4.57 10.90
CA GLY A 93 18.97 -4.73 10.07
C GLY A 93 18.77 -5.51 8.77
N LYS A 94 17.56 -6.04 8.51
CA LYS A 94 17.21 -6.81 7.30
C LYS A 94 16.65 -5.93 6.19
N ARG A 95 16.66 -6.45 4.97
CA ARG A 95 16.10 -5.82 3.77
C ARG A 95 14.67 -6.31 3.54
N VAL A 96 13.70 -5.41 3.64
CA VAL A 96 12.28 -5.75 3.48
C VAL A 96 11.69 -5.01 2.28
N GLY A 97 11.21 -5.77 1.29
CA GLY A 97 10.56 -5.23 0.10
C GLY A 97 9.13 -4.75 0.38
N LEU A 98 8.73 -3.65 -0.25
CA LEU A 98 7.36 -3.16 -0.23
C LEU A 98 7.03 -2.39 -1.50
N ARG A 99 5.74 -2.28 -1.86
CA ARG A 99 5.34 -1.53 -3.06
C ARG A 99 5.71 -0.05 -2.91
N SER A 100 5.20 0.61 -1.89
CA SER A 100 5.65 1.94 -1.47
C SER A 100 5.49 2.11 0.04
N TYR A 101 6.40 2.83 0.68
CA TYR A 101 6.47 2.93 2.15
C TYR A 101 5.18 3.49 2.76
N SER A 102 4.48 4.31 1.98
CA SER A 102 3.30 5.06 2.37
C SER A 102 1.98 4.33 2.06
N VAL A 103 2.00 3.11 1.52
CA VAL A 103 0.75 2.38 1.21
C VAL A 103 0.17 1.73 2.45
N THR A 104 -1.16 1.57 2.46
CA THR A 104 -1.91 1.12 3.63
C THR A 104 -1.41 -0.22 4.20
N THR A 105 -1.20 -1.23 3.37
CA THR A 105 -0.67 -2.53 3.84
C THR A 105 0.70 -2.37 4.51
N ALA A 106 1.62 -1.60 3.92
CA ALA A 106 2.94 -1.39 4.50
C ALA A 106 2.90 -0.63 5.83
N ALA A 107 2.02 0.37 5.95
CA ALA A 107 1.82 1.09 7.20
C ALA A 107 1.26 0.19 8.31
N TRP A 108 0.27 -0.64 8.01
CA TRP A 108 -0.28 -1.60 8.97
C TRP A 108 0.73 -2.65 9.40
N ILE A 109 1.47 -3.26 8.47
CA ILE A 109 2.53 -4.21 8.80
C ILE A 109 3.58 -3.56 9.69
N ARG A 110 4.00 -2.32 9.39
CA ARG A 110 4.93 -1.58 10.25
C ARG A 110 4.37 -1.38 11.66
N GLY A 111 3.09 -1.00 11.79
CA GLY A 111 2.41 -0.90 13.08
C GLY A 111 2.45 -2.23 13.85
N ILE A 112 2.03 -3.33 13.23
CA ILE A 112 2.05 -4.68 13.83
C ILE A 112 3.47 -5.06 14.29
N LEU A 113 4.48 -4.85 13.44
CA LEU A 113 5.87 -5.17 13.79
C LEU A 113 6.38 -4.35 14.98
N ALA A 114 6.05 -3.06 15.05
CA ALA A 114 6.48 -2.21 16.16
C ALA A 114 5.69 -2.51 17.45
N ASP A 115 4.37 -2.54 17.36
CA ASP A 115 3.48 -2.57 18.52
C ASP A 115 3.38 -3.98 19.14
N ASP A 116 3.28 -5.02 18.31
CA ASP A 116 3.07 -6.40 18.78
C ASP A 116 4.38 -7.18 18.94
N HIS A 117 5.43 -6.81 18.19
CA HIS A 117 6.71 -7.52 18.15
C HIS A 117 7.92 -6.69 18.59
N GLY A 118 7.75 -5.41 18.93
CA GLY A 118 8.84 -4.56 19.42
C GLY A 118 9.97 -4.33 18.40
N VAL A 119 9.70 -4.46 17.10
CA VAL A 119 10.70 -4.30 16.05
C VAL A 119 11.11 -2.84 15.93
N ASP A 120 12.41 -2.58 15.99
CA ASP A 120 12.99 -1.29 15.65
C ASP A 120 12.92 -1.06 14.13
N LEU A 121 11.87 -0.35 13.70
CA LEU A 121 11.61 -0.06 12.29
C LEU A 121 12.65 0.86 11.65
N GLU A 122 13.39 1.65 12.43
CA GLU A 122 14.45 2.53 11.90
C GLU A 122 15.65 1.71 11.42
N ARG A 123 15.89 0.56 12.06
CA ARG A 123 16.96 -0.37 11.67
C ARG A 123 16.58 -1.29 10.51
N VAL A 124 15.31 -1.39 10.15
CA VAL A 124 14.87 -2.12 8.94
C VAL A 124 15.25 -1.32 7.70
N ARG A 125 15.83 -1.98 6.69
CA ARG A 125 16.14 -1.38 5.38
C ARG A 125 14.98 -1.66 4.43
N TRP A 126 14.18 -0.65 4.13
CA TRP A 126 13.00 -0.80 3.30
C TRP A 126 13.36 -0.61 1.82
N VAL A 127 12.95 -1.55 0.97
CA VAL A 127 13.18 -1.49 -0.48
C VAL A 127 11.86 -1.24 -1.18
N SER A 128 11.69 -0.03 -1.72
CA SER A 128 10.46 0.44 -2.34
C SER A 128 10.48 0.30 -3.85
N PHE A 129 9.46 -0.33 -4.41
CA PHE A 129 9.37 -0.63 -5.85
C PHE A 129 8.58 0.43 -6.64
N GLU A 130 7.81 1.26 -5.94
CA GLU A 130 6.99 2.30 -6.52
C GLU A 130 7.15 3.62 -5.77
N GLU A 131 6.80 4.71 -6.44
CA GLU A 131 6.63 5.99 -5.77
C GLU A 131 5.34 6.03 -4.92
N PRO A 132 5.35 6.79 -3.81
CA PRO A 132 4.15 7.11 -3.03
C PRO A 132 2.98 7.60 -3.88
N HIS A 133 1.75 7.33 -3.48
CA HIS A 133 0.58 7.88 -4.16
C HIS A 133 0.54 9.41 -4.06
N VAL A 134 0.80 9.96 -2.86
CA VAL A 134 0.84 11.40 -2.59
C VAL A 134 2.23 11.95 -2.97
N ALA A 135 2.28 12.89 -3.91
CA ALA A 135 3.54 13.36 -4.51
C ALA A 135 4.42 14.14 -3.51
N GLU A 136 3.80 14.75 -2.50
CA GLU A 136 4.47 15.52 -1.45
C GLU A 136 5.14 14.64 -0.39
N PHE A 137 4.77 13.35 -0.31
CA PHE A 137 5.36 12.43 0.65
C PHE A 137 6.84 12.22 0.35
N ARG A 138 7.65 12.14 1.40
CA ARG A 138 9.07 11.82 1.33
C ARG A 138 9.31 10.59 2.16
N ASP A 139 9.93 9.58 1.55
CA ASP A 139 10.30 8.39 2.26
C ASP A 139 11.38 8.71 3.33
N PRO A 140 11.37 8.02 4.47
CA PRO A 140 12.41 8.18 5.48
C PRO A 140 13.79 7.68 5.00
N PRO A 141 14.88 8.07 5.68
CA PRO A 141 16.25 7.76 5.25
C PRO A 141 16.59 6.27 5.13
N ASN A 142 15.84 5.39 5.80
CA ASN A 142 16.03 3.94 5.75
C ASN A 142 15.23 3.26 4.61
N VAL A 143 14.68 4.05 3.68
CA VAL A 143 14.01 3.55 2.47
C VAL A 143 14.88 3.83 1.26
N GLU A 144 15.13 2.80 0.45
CA GLU A 144 15.78 2.92 -0.86
C GLU A 144 14.84 2.48 -1.98
N ARG A 145 15.12 2.90 -3.21
CA ARG A 145 14.40 2.42 -4.40
C ARG A 145 14.98 1.11 -4.88
N ALA A 146 14.12 0.18 -5.26
CA ALA A 146 14.52 -1.04 -5.94
C ALA A 146 15.25 -0.70 -7.25
N PRO A 147 16.25 -1.49 -7.68
CA PRO A 147 16.88 -1.30 -8.98
C PRO A 147 15.85 -1.44 -10.12
N ALA A 148 16.03 -0.65 -11.19
CA ALA A 148 15.13 -0.69 -12.34
C ALA A 148 15.05 -2.12 -12.95
N GLY A 149 13.84 -2.55 -13.27
CA GLY A 149 13.58 -3.88 -13.87
C GLY A 149 13.67 -5.06 -12.90
N LYS A 150 13.89 -4.83 -11.60
CA LYS A 150 13.81 -5.88 -10.58
C LYS A 150 12.37 -6.06 -10.11
N GLU A 151 11.97 -7.32 -9.94
CA GLU A 151 10.68 -7.72 -9.40
C GLU A 151 10.81 -8.19 -7.94
N MET A 152 9.89 -7.74 -7.08
CA MET A 152 9.98 -7.99 -5.63
C MET A 152 9.97 -9.47 -5.28
N ALA A 153 9.08 -10.26 -5.90
CA ALA A 153 9.01 -11.70 -5.68
C ALA A 153 10.30 -12.41 -6.13
N ALA A 154 10.88 -12.01 -7.27
CA ALA A 154 12.13 -12.57 -7.75
C ALA A 154 13.30 -12.24 -6.81
N MET A 155 13.38 -11.00 -6.31
CA MET A 155 14.39 -10.60 -5.33
C MET A 155 14.25 -11.36 -4.00
N LEU A 156 13.02 -11.61 -3.54
CA LEU A 156 12.76 -12.42 -2.34
C LEU A 156 13.24 -13.87 -2.53
N LEU A 157 12.89 -14.49 -3.67
CA LEU A 157 13.33 -15.86 -3.98
C LEU A 157 14.86 -15.94 -4.10
N ALA A 158 15.49 -14.95 -4.74
CA ALA A 158 16.93 -14.83 -4.88
C ALA A 158 17.66 -14.51 -3.56
N GLY A 159 16.95 -14.08 -2.50
CA GLY A 159 17.53 -13.66 -1.22
C GLY A 159 18.18 -12.28 -1.25
N GLU A 160 17.87 -11.46 -2.25
CA GLU A 160 18.23 -10.05 -2.29
C GLU A 160 17.36 -9.22 -1.32
N LEU A 161 16.21 -9.78 -0.93
CA LEU A 161 15.34 -9.34 0.16
C LEU A 161 15.19 -10.48 1.17
N ASP A 162 15.20 -10.14 2.46
CA ASP A 162 14.97 -11.10 3.55
C ASP A 162 13.47 -11.39 3.75
N ALA A 163 12.64 -10.36 3.56
CA ALA A 163 11.19 -10.45 3.57
C ALA A 163 10.58 -9.48 2.56
N ALA A 164 9.30 -9.66 2.24
CA ALA A 164 8.57 -8.75 1.36
C ALA A 164 7.10 -8.64 1.78
N ILE A 165 6.56 -7.43 1.64
CA ILE A 165 5.14 -7.15 1.76
C ILE A 165 4.50 -7.32 0.38
N LEU A 166 4.00 -8.52 0.12
CA LEU A 166 3.36 -8.89 -1.14
C LEU A 166 1.84 -8.74 -0.97
N GLY A 167 1.24 -7.81 -1.73
CA GLY A 167 -0.22 -7.79 -1.90
C GLY A 167 -0.70 -9.04 -2.62
N GLU A 168 -2.00 -9.33 -2.56
CA GLU A 168 -2.62 -10.51 -3.20
C GLU A 168 -2.02 -10.79 -4.59
N LEU A 169 -1.45 -11.99 -4.72
CA LEU A 169 -0.98 -12.60 -5.98
C LEU A 169 -2.17 -12.88 -6.91
#